data_AF-A0A7C1DP52-F1
#
_entry.id   AF-A0A7C1DP52-F1
#
_cell.length_a   1.000
_cell.length_b   1.000
_cell.length_c   1.000
_cell.angle_alpha   90.00
_cell.angle_beta   90.00
_cell.angle_gamma   90.00
#
_symmetry.space_group_name_H-M   'P 1'
#
loop_
_entity.id
_entity.type
_entity.pdbx_description
1 polymer ?
#
loop_
_entity_poly.entity_id
_entity_poly.type
_entity_poly.pdbx_seq_one_letter_code
_entity_poly.pdbx_strand_id
1 'polypeptide(L)' 'MPSNITNEEKTVNEPESSSESGRHDKVKLEVYGEEMVEKVVRLSGNSGRVYLPPDWVGCRVKIIRLD' A
#
# COMPACT_ATOMS: atom_id res chain seq x y z
N MET A 1 -30.85 -21.38 33.10
CA MET A 1 -30.53 -20.54 31.92
C MET A 1 -29.85 -19.27 32.41
N PRO A 2 -28.53 -19.12 32.29
CA PRO A 2 -27.89 -17.85 32.60
C PRO A 2 -28.05 -16.89 31.42
N SER A 3 -28.72 -15.79 31.69
CA SER A 3 -28.81 -14.59 30.85
C SER A 3 -27.45 -13.89 30.82
N ASN A 4 -26.80 -13.87 29.65
CA ASN A 4 -25.60 -13.09 29.43
C ASN A 4 -25.93 -11.88 28.54
N ILE A 5 -25.93 -10.72 29.20
CA ILE A 5 -25.86 -9.38 28.63
C ILE A 5 -24.55 -9.27 27.84
N THR A 6 -24.59 -8.77 26.61
CA THR A 6 -23.38 -8.34 25.89
C THR A 6 -23.62 -6.95 25.36
N ASN A 7 -22.79 -6.03 25.86
CA ASN A 7 -22.80 -4.61 25.60
C ASN A 7 -22.44 -4.28 24.14
N GLU A 8 -23.30 -3.48 23.55
CA GLU A 8 -23.01 -2.25 22.80
C GLU A 8 -21.53 -1.86 22.68
N GLU A 9 -20.94 -2.01 21.49
CA GLU A 9 -19.92 -1.08 21.01
C GLU A 9 -20.46 -0.35 19.77
N LYS A 10 -20.86 0.89 20.03
CA LYS A 10 -21.34 1.88 19.09
C LYS A 10 -20.12 2.60 18.50
N THR A 11 -19.69 2.23 17.30
CA THR A 11 -18.77 3.06 16.49
C THR A 11 -19.58 3.82 15.45
N VAL A 12 -19.76 5.12 15.65
CA VAL A 12 -20.42 6.02 14.69
C VAL A 12 -19.42 7.11 14.29
N ASN A 13 -19.38 7.37 12.97
CA ASN A 13 -19.20 8.66 12.27
C ASN A 13 -17.96 8.79 11.36
N GLU A 14 -18.21 8.62 10.05
CA GLU A 14 -17.56 9.24 8.88
C GLU A 14 -17.66 10.79 8.93
N PRO A 15 -16.83 11.62 8.22
CA PRO A 15 -16.85 11.72 6.75
C PRO A 15 -15.54 12.05 6.00
N GLU A 16 -15.46 11.54 4.76
CA GLU A 16 -15.00 12.19 3.52
C GLU A 16 -13.76 13.10 3.55
N SER A 17 -12.65 12.62 2.97
CA SER A 17 -11.79 13.49 2.17
C SER A 17 -11.81 13.00 0.72
N SER A 18 -12.71 13.62 -0.04
CA SER A 18 -12.85 13.50 -1.47
C SER A 18 -11.56 13.89 -2.19
N SER A 19 -10.96 12.91 -2.87
CA SER A 19 -10.24 13.16 -4.11
C SER A 19 -10.59 12.05 -5.09
N GLU A 20 -11.68 12.25 -5.84
CA GLU A 20 -11.93 11.54 -7.10
C GLU A 20 -10.84 11.93 -8.11
N SER A 21 -9.62 11.46 -7.92
CA SER A 21 -8.55 11.59 -8.90
C SER A 21 -8.58 10.38 -9.81
N GLY A 22 -9.56 10.34 -10.72
CA GLY A 22 -9.64 9.41 -11.84
C GLY A 22 -9.77 7.93 -11.45
N ARG A 23 -10.77 7.22 -12.02
CA ARG A 23 -10.63 5.77 -12.17
C ARG A 23 -9.40 5.54 -13.06
N HIS A 24 -8.23 5.37 -12.45
CA HIS A 24 -7.13 4.71 -13.12
C HIS A 24 -7.61 3.29 -13.33
N ASP A 25 -8.14 3.02 -14.52
CA ASP A 25 -8.46 1.65 -14.93
C ASP A 25 -7.23 0.81 -14.64
N LYS A 26 -7.42 -0.31 -13.93
CA LYS A 26 -6.32 -1.20 -13.54
C LYS A 26 -5.64 -1.68 -14.82
N VAL A 27 -4.46 -1.13 -15.12
CA VAL A 27 -3.66 -1.52 -16.29
C VAL A 27 -2.86 -2.77 -15.93
N LYS A 28 -2.92 -3.80 -16.79
CA LYS A 28 -2.02 -4.95 -16.67
C LYS A 28 -0.64 -4.55 -17.20
N LEU A 29 0.36 -4.60 -16.33
CA LEU A 29 1.76 -4.40 -16.69
C LEU A 29 2.44 -5.76 -16.81
N GLU A 30 2.95 -6.10 -17.99
CA GLU A 30 3.79 -7.29 -18.19
C GLU A 30 5.26 -6.89 -18.13
N VAL A 31 5.98 -7.46 -17.17
CA VAL A 31 7.40 -7.14 -16.91
C VAL A 31 8.18 -8.43 -16.76
N TYR A 32 9.34 -8.48 -17.40
CA TYR A 32 10.32 -9.55 -17.23
C TYR A 32 11.39 -9.10 -16.23
N GLY A 33 11.71 -9.96 -15.26
CA GLY A 33 12.72 -9.74 -14.24
C GLY A 33 13.07 -11.05 -13.55
N GLU A 34 14.18 -11.07 -12.82
CA GLU A 34 14.65 -12.26 -12.09
C GLU A 34 13.92 -12.44 -10.75
N GLU A 35 13.65 -11.34 -10.06
CA GLU A 35 13.03 -11.34 -8.72
C GLU A 35 12.10 -10.12 -8.55
N MET A 36 11.00 -10.28 -7.79
CA MET A 36 10.04 -9.22 -7.44
C MET A 36 9.89 -9.10 -5.93
N VAL A 37 10.06 -7.89 -5.40
CA VAL A 37 9.89 -7.60 -3.97
C VAL A 37 8.94 -6.42 -3.80
N GLU A 38 7.90 -6.60 -2.97
CA GLU A 38 6.98 -5.53 -2.61
C GLU A 38 7.45 -4.82 -1.33
N LYS A 39 7.49 -3.49 -1.36
CA LYS A 39 7.88 -2.65 -0.23
C LYS A 39 7.04 -1.39 -0.20
N VAL A 40 6.66 -0.98 1.01
CA VAL A 40 6.01 0.32 1.25
C VAL A 40 7.06 1.42 1.21
N VAL A 41 6.79 2.47 0.45
CA VAL A 41 7.62 3.67 0.40
C VAL A 41 7.57 4.37 1.76
N ARG A 42 8.73 4.66 2.34
CA ARG A 42 8.83 5.42 3.59
C ARG A 42 9.24 6.85 3.30
N LEU A 43 8.69 7.80 4.05
CA LEU A 43 9.06 9.21 3.92
C LEU A 43 10.49 9.41 4.41
N SER A 44 11.27 10.17 3.63
CA SER A 44 12.58 10.62 4.03
C SER A 44 12.88 11.99 3.44
N GLY A 45 12.78 13.02 4.29
CA GLY A 45 12.87 14.40 3.86
C GLY A 45 11.73 14.72 2.88
N ASN A 46 12.09 15.26 1.72
CA ASN A 46 11.14 15.65 0.67
C ASN A 46 10.87 14.52 -0.36
N SER A 47 11.30 13.29 -0.06
CA SER A 47 11.25 12.17 -1.00
C SER A 47 10.85 10.87 -0.32
N GLY A 48 10.32 9.93 -1.09
CA GLY A 48 10.13 8.55 -0.65
C GLY A 48 11.40 7.73 -0.82
N ARG A 49 11.76 6.92 0.18
CA ARG A 49 12.83 5.91 0.08
C ARG A 49 12.25 4.51 0.16
N VAL A 50 12.82 3.61 -0.66
CA VAL A 50 12.56 2.17 -0.62
C VAL A 50 13.88 1.48 -0.35
N TYR A 51 13.95 0.66 0.70
CA TYR A 51 15.12 -0.15 0.99
C TYR A 51 14.96 -1.52 0.30
N LEU A 52 15.90 -1.82 -0.57
CA LEU A 52 16.00 -3.07 -1.31
C LEU A 52 17.02 -4.01 -0.64
N PRO A 53 16.96 -5.32 -0.89
CA PRO A 53 17.99 -6.25 -0.43
C PRO A 53 19.40 -5.78 -0.80
N PRO A 54 20.41 -5.97 0.08
CA PRO A 54 21.78 -5.54 -0.20
C PRO A 54 22.38 -6.25 -1.42
N ASP A 55 21.93 -7.46 -1.72
CA ASP A 55 22.39 -8.24 -2.88
C ASP A 55 21.98 -7.60 -4.23
N TRP A 56 21.03 -6.65 -4.22
CA TRP A 56 20.62 -5.89 -5.40
C TRP A 56 21.47 -4.64 -5.63
N VAL A 57 22.50 -4.38 -4.82
CA VAL A 57 23.42 -3.25 -5.03
C VAL A 57 24.15 -3.44 -6.36
N GLY A 58 23.96 -2.49 -7.28
CA GLY A 58 24.51 -2.55 -8.64
C GLY A 58 23.55 -3.17 -9.68
N CYS A 59 22.43 -3.73 -9.25
CA CYS A 59 21.40 -4.26 -10.15
C CYS A 59 20.51 -3.15 -10.72
N ARG A 60 19.97 -3.37 -11.93
CA ARG A 60 19.00 -2.46 -12.55
C ARG A 60 17.58 -2.83 -12.15
N VAL A 61 16.91 -1.95 -11.41
CA VAL A 61 15.56 -2.19 -10.88
C VAL A 61 14.50 -1.37 -11.61
N LYS A 62 13.28 -1.92 -11.70
CA LYS A 62 12.08 -1.21 -12.14
C LYS A 62 11.09 -1.16 -10.98
N ILE A 63 10.50 0.01 -10.73
CA ILE A 63 9.50 0.22 -9.66
C ILE A 63 8.17 0.54 -10.33
N ILE A 64 7.11 -0.13 -9.89
CA ILE A 64 5.74 0.13 -10.32
C ILE A 64 4.97 0.59 -9.08
N ARG A 65 4.31 1.74 -9.15
CA ARG A 65 3.36 2.20 -8.13
C ARG A 65 2.04 1.46 -8.33
N LEU A 66 1.49 0.89 -7.26
CA LEU A 66 0.27 0.09 -7.30
C LEU A 66 -1.00 0.88 -6.91
N ASP A 67 -0.83 2.01 -6.21
CA ASP A 67 -1.90 2.85 -5.65
C ASP A 67 -2.16 4.13 -6.45
#